data_AF-A0A1F6ZSU4-F1
#
_entry.id   AF-A0A1F6ZSU4-F1
#
_cell.length_a   1.000
_cell.length_b   1.000
_cell.length_c   1.000
_cell.angle_alpha   90.00
_cell.angle_beta   90.00
_cell.angle_gamma   90.00
#
_symmetry.space_group_name_H-M   'P 1'
#
loop_
_entity.id
_entity.type
_entity.pdbx_description
1 polymer ?
#
loop_
_entity_poly.entity_id
_entity_poly.type
_entity_poly.pdbx_seq_one_letter_code
_entity_poly.pdbx_strand_id
1 'polypeptide(L)'
;RNIKKRVAIFLDEFPVSVPVVNEPILNGSAIISGGFTVDAAKQLSIQLNAGALPVPITIVQQETVDASLGTEAVQKTAIAGLVGVGLVALFMVLYYGWKGLLADLALGVYALITIAIYKLVPVTLTLPGIAGLLLSIGMAVDSNILIFERMKEELRMGKPFDLAMTLGFGRAWDSIKDANVATLFTCFILFNPFEFEFLNRSGMVRGFALTLALGIFVSLFTGIVVTRTFLRLFLKESMEKKDIQKGTRA
;
A
#
# COMPACT_ATOMS: atom_id res chain seq x y z
N ARG A 1 58.77 -9.89 -9.61
CA ARG A 1 59.57 -8.63 -9.63
C ARG A 1 59.44 -7.80 -8.35
N ASN A 2 58.26 -7.73 -7.70
CA ASN A 2 58.02 -6.83 -6.55
C ASN A 2 57.82 -7.55 -5.20
N ILE A 3 58.34 -8.78 -5.06
CA ILE A 3 58.24 -9.55 -3.81
C ILE A 3 59.00 -8.81 -2.69
N LYS A 4 58.44 -8.77 -1.48
CA LYS A 4 58.88 -8.00 -0.30
C LYS A 4 58.89 -6.48 -0.47
N LYS A 5 58.28 -5.94 -1.54
CA LYS A 5 58.09 -4.50 -1.72
C LYS A 5 56.67 -4.09 -1.36
N ARG A 6 56.51 -2.85 -0.91
CA ARG A 6 55.20 -2.24 -0.66
C ARG A 6 54.55 -1.86 -1.99
N VAL A 7 53.27 -2.16 -2.13
CA VAL A 7 52.43 -1.70 -3.23
C VAL A 7 51.33 -0.86 -2.62
N ALA A 8 51.36 0.44 -2.89
CA ALA A 8 50.32 1.36 -2.45
C ALA A 8 49.15 1.33 -3.44
N ILE A 9 47.94 1.22 -2.90
CA ILE A 9 46.67 1.28 -3.61
C ILE A 9 46.05 2.63 -3.28
N PHE A 10 45.84 3.45 -4.30
CA PHE A 10 45.30 4.80 -4.17
C PHE A 10 43.87 4.84 -4.70
N LEU A 11 43.04 5.69 -4.09
CA LEU A 11 41.73 6.09 -4.57
C LEU A 11 41.64 7.60 -4.42
N ASP A 12 41.31 8.32 -5.50
CA ASP A 12 41.21 9.78 -5.54
C ASP A 12 42.45 10.49 -4.96
N GLU A 13 43.64 9.99 -5.31
CA GLU A 13 44.97 10.42 -4.82
C GLU A 13 45.27 10.16 -3.33
N PHE A 14 44.35 9.58 -2.58
CA PHE A 14 44.58 9.16 -1.18
C PHE A 14 44.99 7.67 -1.09
N PRO A 15 46.01 7.33 -0.28
CA PRO A 15 46.41 5.94 -0.09
C PRO A 15 45.38 5.19 0.76
N VAL A 16 44.67 4.25 0.14
CA VAL A 16 43.64 3.41 0.78
C VAL A 16 44.26 2.20 1.49
N SER A 17 45.27 1.58 0.88
CA SER A 17 46.00 0.46 1.50
C SER A 17 47.42 0.36 0.95
N VAL A 18 48.39 0.01 1.80
CA VAL A 18 49.80 -0.15 1.39
C VAL A 18 50.34 -1.51 1.83
N PRO A 19 49.81 -2.63 1.31
CA PRO A 19 50.28 -3.96 1.67
C PRO A 19 51.69 -4.24 1.13
N VAL A 20 52.39 -5.16 1.81
CA VAL A 20 53.64 -5.75 1.33
C VAL A 20 53.30 -6.98 0.49
N VAL A 21 53.92 -7.10 -0.68
CA VAL A 21 53.75 -8.28 -1.55
C VAL A 21 54.56 -9.44 -0.99
N ASN A 22 53.89 -10.42 -0.39
CA ASN A 22 54.55 -11.59 0.20
C ASN A 22 54.85 -12.68 -0.83
N GLU A 23 53.93 -12.91 -1.78
CA GLU A 23 53.99 -14.00 -2.75
C GLU A 23 53.77 -13.49 -4.19
N PRO A 24 54.29 -14.21 -5.21
CA PRO A 24 53.98 -13.89 -6.61
C PRO A 24 52.50 -14.09 -6.93
N ILE A 25 51.84 -13.06 -7.47
CA ILE A 25 50.45 -13.14 -7.96
C ILE A 25 50.48 -13.74 -9.37
N LEU A 26 50.24 -15.04 -9.50
CA LEU A 26 50.27 -15.76 -10.79
C LEU A 26 48.90 -15.87 -11.45
N ASN A 27 47.82 -15.89 -10.65
CA ASN A 27 46.46 -16.18 -11.10
C ASN A 27 45.56 -14.95 -11.14
N GLY A 28 46.12 -13.74 -11.01
CA GLY A 28 45.35 -12.49 -10.98
C GLY A 28 44.58 -12.23 -9.68
N SER A 29 44.64 -13.14 -8.69
CA SER A 29 44.05 -12.94 -7.36
C SER A 29 45.11 -12.56 -6.32
N ALA A 30 44.79 -11.59 -5.47
CA ALA A 30 45.64 -11.14 -4.38
C ALA A 30 44.85 -11.09 -3.08
N ILE A 31 45.51 -11.34 -1.95
CA ILE A 31 44.92 -11.29 -0.62
C ILE A 31 45.63 -10.20 0.18
N ILE A 32 44.86 -9.23 0.67
CA ILE A 32 45.34 -8.20 1.58
C ILE A 32 45.12 -8.72 3.00
N SER A 33 46.21 -9.01 3.71
CA SER A 33 46.18 -9.52 5.09
C SER A 33 46.65 -8.46 6.07
N GLY A 34 46.07 -8.44 7.27
CA GLY A 34 46.38 -7.47 8.34
C GLY A 34 45.46 -7.65 9.55
N GLY A 35 45.63 -6.80 10.57
CA GLY A 35 44.78 -6.78 11.77
C GLY A 35 43.44 -6.06 11.57
N PHE A 36 42.72 -6.39 10.50
CA PHE A 36 41.44 -5.74 10.19
C PHE A 36 40.31 -6.31 11.05
N THR A 37 39.40 -5.44 11.49
CA THR A 37 38.06 -5.87 11.92
C THR A 37 37.22 -6.23 10.69
N VAL A 38 36.15 -7.01 10.88
CA VAL A 38 35.24 -7.41 9.79
C VAL A 38 34.67 -6.18 9.07
N ASP A 39 34.28 -5.14 9.82
CA ASP A 39 33.74 -3.90 9.26
C ASP A 39 34.78 -3.13 8.44
N ALA A 40 36.02 -3.05 8.92
CA ALA A 40 37.12 -2.39 8.21
C ALA A 40 37.47 -3.12 6.91
N ALA A 41 37.52 -4.46 6.93
CA ALA A 41 37.76 -5.26 5.74
C ALA A 41 36.63 -5.09 4.70
N LYS A 42 35.38 -5.01 5.16
CA LYS A 42 34.21 -4.78 4.30
C LYS A 42 34.22 -3.38 3.67
N GLN A 43 34.53 -2.34 4.45
CA GLN A 43 34.67 -0.98 3.92
C GLN A 43 35.80 -0.88 2.89
N LEU A 44 36.96 -1.48 3.17
CA LEU A 44 38.07 -1.55 2.23
C LEU A 44 37.67 -2.26 0.94
N SER A 45 36.95 -3.40 1.03
CA SER A 45 36.45 -4.09 -0.14
C SER A 45 35.46 -3.25 -0.95
N ILE A 46 34.56 -2.50 -0.30
CA ILE A 46 33.61 -1.61 -0.99
C ILE A 46 34.36 -0.52 -1.75
N GLN A 47 35.33 0.13 -1.11
CA GLN A 47 36.13 1.19 -1.73
C GLN A 47 36.94 0.68 -2.93
N LEU A 48 37.57 -0.49 -2.81
CA LEU A 48 38.33 -1.10 -3.91
C LEU A 48 37.44 -1.55 -5.07
N ASN A 49 36.23 -2.04 -4.79
CA ASN A 49 35.27 -2.47 -5.82
C ASN A 49 34.56 -1.28 -6.50
N ALA A 50 34.36 -0.17 -5.79
CA ALA A 50 33.77 1.04 -6.34
C ALA A 50 34.68 1.67 -7.41
N GLY A 51 36.00 1.52 -7.26
CA GLY A 51 36.99 2.07 -8.18
C GLY A 51 37.04 3.61 -8.17
N ALA A 52 37.94 4.18 -8.96
CA ALA A 52 38.01 5.64 -9.11
C ALA A 52 36.77 6.15 -9.86
N LEU A 53 36.11 7.16 -9.30
CA LEU A 53 35.00 7.81 -9.99
C LEU A 53 35.57 8.61 -11.18
N PRO A 54 35.05 8.43 -12.41
CA PRO A 54 35.62 9.06 -13.60
C PRO A 54 35.45 10.59 -13.62
N VAL A 55 34.57 11.14 -12.78
CA VAL A 55 34.22 12.57 -12.69
C VAL A 55 33.91 12.91 -11.23
N PRO A 56 34.29 14.10 -10.71
CA PRO A 56 33.89 14.54 -9.39
C PRO A 56 32.37 14.63 -9.28
N ILE A 57 31.79 13.88 -8.35
CA ILE A 57 30.36 13.93 -8.03
C ILE A 57 30.11 14.99 -6.96
N THR A 58 29.09 15.82 -7.17
CA THR A 58 28.57 16.72 -6.15
C THR A 58 27.24 16.19 -5.64
N ILE A 59 27.03 16.26 -4.33
CA ILE A 59 25.74 15.89 -3.74
C ILE A 59 24.75 17.01 -4.09
N VAL A 60 23.81 16.72 -5.00
CA VAL A 60 22.77 17.68 -5.42
C VAL A 60 21.69 17.81 -4.35
N GLN A 61 21.32 16.71 -3.70
CA GLN A 61 20.33 16.68 -2.63
C GLN A 61 20.57 15.44 -1.75
N GLN A 62 20.50 15.63 -0.43
CA GLN A 62 20.58 14.55 0.55
C GLN A 62 19.47 14.74 1.57
N GLU A 63 18.61 13.72 1.69
CA GLU A 63 17.62 13.64 2.76
C GLU A 63 18.01 12.52 3.71
N THR A 64 18.35 12.88 4.95
CA THR A 64 18.61 11.93 6.03
C THR A 64 17.42 11.96 6.96
N VAL A 65 16.68 10.85 7.03
CA VAL A 65 15.54 10.71 7.94
C VAL A 65 15.97 9.84 9.11
N ASP A 66 15.88 10.39 10.32
CA ASP A 66 16.16 9.64 11.54
C ASP A 66 15.14 8.53 11.75
N ALA A 67 15.63 7.36 12.16
CA ALA A 67 14.79 6.18 12.40
C ALA A 67 13.68 6.44 13.43
N SER A 68 13.92 7.32 14.42
CA SER A 68 12.94 7.72 15.43
C SER A 68 11.75 8.48 14.84
N LEU A 69 12.00 9.39 13.89
CA LEU A 69 10.94 10.15 13.22
C LEU A 69 10.10 9.22 12.32
N GLY A 70 10.73 8.24 11.68
CA GLY A 70 10.04 7.24 10.87
C GLY A 70 9.08 6.37 11.69
N THR A 71 9.53 5.84 12.83
CA THR A 71 8.68 5.01 13.70
C THR A 71 7.55 5.81 14.33
N GLU A 72 7.84 7.04 14.80
CA GLU A 72 6.82 7.92 15.37
C GLU A 72 5.75 8.31 14.33
N ALA A 73 6.16 8.63 13.11
CA ALA A 73 5.22 8.96 12.03
C ALA A 73 4.31 7.78 11.72
N VAL A 74 4.85 6.57 11.53
CA VAL A 74 4.06 5.36 11.26
C VAL A 74 3.06 5.09 12.38
N GLN A 75 3.48 5.20 13.64
CA GLN A 75 2.59 5.00 14.79
C GLN A 75 1.46 6.04 14.82
N LYS A 76 1.79 7.34 14.68
CA LYS A 76 0.79 8.41 14.67
C LYS A 76 -0.22 8.24 13.54
N THR A 77 0.24 7.91 12.33
CA THR A 77 -0.65 7.70 11.18
C THR A 77 -1.50 6.45 11.35
N ALA A 78 -0.96 5.37 11.93
CA ALA A 78 -1.74 4.16 12.24
C ALA A 78 -2.85 4.44 13.27
N ILE A 79 -2.55 5.18 14.35
CA ILE A 79 -3.53 5.57 15.36
C ILE A 79 -4.61 6.48 14.74
N ALA A 80 -4.19 7.51 13.98
CA ALA A 80 -5.13 8.39 13.29
C ALA A 80 -6.02 7.61 12.32
N GLY A 81 -5.47 6.63 11.61
CA GLY A 81 -6.20 5.72 10.75
C GLY A 81 -7.24 4.89 11.50
N LEU A 82 -6.87 4.27 12.62
CA LEU A 82 -7.79 3.49 13.45
C LEU A 82 -8.93 4.34 14.00
N VAL A 83 -8.63 5.54 14.49
CA VAL A 83 -9.64 6.49 14.97
C VAL A 83 -10.57 6.89 13.81
N GLY A 84 -10.03 7.20 12.64
CA GLY A 84 -10.81 7.54 11.44
C GLY A 84 -11.76 6.41 11.03
N VAL A 85 -11.26 5.18 10.93
CA VAL A 85 -12.10 4.00 10.61
C VAL A 85 -13.17 3.78 11.67
N GLY A 86 -12.83 3.94 12.96
CA GLY A 86 -13.79 3.82 14.06
C GLY A 86 -14.92 4.86 13.98
N LEU A 87 -14.60 6.11 13.66
CA LEU A 87 -15.60 7.17 13.48
C LEU A 87 -16.51 6.91 12.28
N VAL A 88 -15.94 6.41 11.17
CA VAL A 88 -16.71 6.04 9.98
C VAL A 88 -17.65 4.86 10.27
N ALA A 89 -17.17 3.82 10.95
CA ALA A 89 -18.00 2.69 11.36
C ALA A 89 -19.12 3.14 12.32
N LEU A 90 -18.81 3.99 13.29
CA LEU A 90 -19.81 4.57 14.18
C LEU A 90 -20.90 5.34 13.40
N PHE A 91 -20.49 6.18 12.44
CA PHE A 91 -21.42 6.88 11.55
C PHE A 91 -22.30 5.91 10.75
N MET A 92 -21.72 4.83 10.22
CA MET A 92 -22.45 3.81 9.46
C MET A 92 -23.52 3.14 10.31
N VAL A 93 -23.20 2.72 11.53
CA VAL A 93 -24.16 2.13 12.46
C VAL A 93 -25.25 3.11 12.85
N LEU A 94 -24.92 4.37 13.16
CA LEU A 94 -25.90 5.37 13.60
C LEU A 94 -26.88 5.76 12.47
N TYR A 95 -26.39 5.91 11.23
CA TYR A 95 -27.20 6.37 10.12
C TYR A 95 -27.95 5.22 9.41
N TYR A 96 -27.30 4.07 9.22
CA TYR A 96 -27.84 2.94 8.46
C TYR A 96 -28.32 1.77 9.33
N GLY A 97 -28.14 1.82 10.65
CA GLY A 97 -28.57 0.78 11.59
C GLY A 97 -27.97 -0.58 11.27
N TRP A 98 -28.82 -1.61 11.18
CA TRP A 98 -28.40 -2.99 10.87
C TRP A 98 -27.67 -3.13 9.53
N LYS A 99 -28.05 -2.35 8.52
CA LYS A 99 -27.37 -2.35 7.20
C LYS A 99 -25.95 -1.77 7.33
N GLY A 100 -25.79 -0.75 8.16
CA GLY A 100 -24.49 -0.15 8.49
C GLY A 100 -23.55 -1.16 9.14
N LEU A 101 -24.04 -1.90 10.14
CA LEU A 101 -23.26 -2.95 10.80
C LEU A 101 -22.78 -4.03 9.81
N LEU A 102 -23.62 -4.43 8.85
CA LEU A 102 -23.22 -5.38 7.81
C LEU A 102 -22.15 -4.80 6.86
N ALA A 103 -22.21 -3.50 6.54
CA ALA A 103 -21.15 -2.84 5.77
C ALA A 103 -19.84 -2.76 6.55
N ASP A 104 -19.89 -2.51 7.86
CA ASP A 104 -18.68 -2.48 8.70
C ASP A 104 -18.04 -3.88 8.81
N LEU A 105 -18.86 -4.93 8.83
CA LEU A 105 -18.36 -6.30 8.79
C LEU A 105 -17.69 -6.60 7.44
N ALA A 106 -18.27 -6.13 6.33
CA ALA A 106 -17.64 -6.20 5.01
C ALA A 106 -16.34 -5.38 4.94
N LEU A 107 -16.29 -4.21 5.60
CA LEU A 107 -15.09 -3.40 5.72
C LEU A 107 -13.99 -4.12 6.53
N GLY A 108 -14.37 -4.88 7.57
CA GLY A 108 -13.45 -5.76 8.29
C GLY A 108 -12.84 -6.82 7.38
N VAL A 109 -13.64 -7.45 6.52
CA VAL A 109 -13.14 -8.40 5.51
C VAL A 109 -12.21 -7.72 4.51
N TYR A 110 -12.56 -6.51 4.04
CA TYR A 110 -11.70 -5.69 3.20
C TYR A 110 -10.34 -5.42 3.85
N ALA A 111 -10.31 -5.02 5.12
CA ALA A 111 -9.08 -4.76 5.84
C ALA A 111 -8.22 -6.03 5.98
N LEU A 112 -8.83 -7.18 6.28
CA LEU A 112 -8.14 -8.46 6.38
C LEU A 112 -7.52 -8.89 5.04
N ILE A 113 -8.27 -8.79 3.94
CA ILE A 113 -7.76 -9.10 2.60
C ILE A 113 -6.61 -8.16 2.23
N THR A 114 -6.75 -6.86 2.51
CA THR A 114 -5.71 -5.87 2.20
C THR A 114 -4.41 -6.16 2.95
N ILE A 115 -4.50 -6.47 4.25
CA ILE A 115 -3.34 -6.85 5.07
C ILE A 115 -2.71 -8.16 4.57
N ALA A 116 -3.53 -9.14 4.17
CA ALA A 116 -3.04 -10.40 3.61
C ALA A 116 -2.26 -10.17 2.31
N ILE A 117 -2.77 -9.32 1.41
CA ILE A 117 -2.09 -8.95 0.16
C ILE A 117 -0.74 -8.28 0.45
N TYR A 118 -0.69 -7.35 1.41
CA TYR A 118 0.57 -6.68 1.78
C TYR A 118 1.60 -7.61 2.43
N LYS A 119 1.17 -8.72 3.01
CA LYS A 119 2.09 -9.77 3.50
C LYS A 119 2.62 -10.67 2.38
N LEU A 120 1.83 -10.88 1.32
CA LEU A 120 2.18 -11.76 0.21
C LEU A 120 2.98 -11.05 -0.89
N VAL A 121 2.65 -9.78 -1.15
CA VAL A 121 3.31 -8.94 -2.14
C VAL A 121 4.28 -8.02 -1.41
N PRO A 122 5.57 -7.93 -1.83
CA PRO A 122 6.56 -7.08 -1.18
C PRO A 122 6.28 -5.59 -1.49
N VAL A 123 5.21 -5.05 -0.91
CA VAL A 123 4.82 -3.65 -1.02
C VAL A 123 5.55 -2.87 0.06
N THR A 124 6.35 -1.87 -0.35
CA THR A 124 7.00 -0.96 0.60
C THR A 124 5.99 0.03 1.15
N LEU A 125 5.65 -0.10 2.43
CA LEU A 125 4.71 0.80 3.10
C LEU A 125 5.42 2.08 3.56
N THR A 126 5.35 3.12 2.73
CA THR A 126 5.85 4.47 3.05
C THR A 126 4.77 5.31 3.74
N LEU A 127 5.13 6.47 4.31
CA LEU A 127 4.16 7.39 4.91
C LEU A 127 3.05 7.81 3.91
N PRO A 128 3.38 8.19 2.65
CA PRO A 128 2.35 8.38 1.62
C PRO A 128 1.61 7.08 1.27
N GLY A 129 2.29 5.93 1.27
CA GLY A 129 1.64 4.62 1.09
C GLY A 129 0.51 4.37 2.10
N ILE A 130 0.72 4.73 3.38
CA ILE A 130 -0.31 4.66 4.42
C ILE A 130 -1.47 5.63 4.12
N ALA A 131 -1.18 6.84 3.66
CA ALA A 131 -2.23 7.77 3.25
C ALA A 131 -3.09 7.21 2.09
N GLY A 132 -2.47 6.55 1.11
CA GLY A 132 -3.17 5.86 0.02
C GLY A 132 -4.07 4.73 0.52
N LEU A 133 -3.59 3.96 1.51
CA LEU A 133 -4.40 2.94 2.19
C LEU A 133 -5.62 3.57 2.90
N LEU A 134 -5.42 4.64 3.67
CA LEU A 134 -6.52 5.31 4.38
C LEU A 134 -7.56 5.89 3.41
N LEU A 135 -7.11 6.48 2.30
CA LEU A 135 -7.99 6.95 1.25
C LEU A 135 -8.81 5.81 0.63
N SER A 136 -8.17 4.67 0.36
CA SER A 136 -8.86 3.49 -0.18
C SER A 136 -9.94 2.94 0.76
N ILE A 137 -9.72 2.99 2.08
CA ILE A 137 -10.72 2.62 3.09
C ILE A 137 -11.93 3.56 3.00
N GLY A 138 -11.71 4.86 2.90
CA GLY A 138 -12.78 5.84 2.71
C GLY A 138 -13.61 5.57 1.45
N MET A 139 -12.96 5.29 0.33
CA MET A 139 -13.63 4.93 -0.93
C MET A 139 -14.40 3.60 -0.85
N ALA A 140 -13.89 2.63 -0.09
CA ALA A 140 -14.59 1.36 0.14
C ALA A 140 -15.90 1.58 0.90
N VAL A 141 -15.89 2.47 1.90
CA VAL A 141 -17.11 2.82 2.65
C VAL A 141 -18.09 3.63 1.80
N ASP A 142 -17.59 4.62 1.03
CA ASP A 142 -18.41 5.43 0.13
C ASP A 142 -19.16 4.56 -0.89
N SER A 143 -18.49 3.56 -1.45
CA SER A 143 -19.10 2.58 -2.37
C SER A 143 -20.24 1.80 -1.71
N ASN A 144 -20.07 1.38 -0.45
CA ASN A 144 -21.13 0.71 0.32
C ASN A 144 -22.32 1.65 0.60
N ILE A 145 -22.05 2.91 0.95
CA ILE A 145 -23.08 3.94 1.17
C ILE A 145 -23.94 4.14 -0.08
N LEU A 146 -23.31 4.29 -1.25
CA LEU A 146 -24.01 4.52 -2.50
C LEU A 146 -24.94 3.34 -2.86
N ILE A 147 -24.48 2.10 -2.67
CA ILE A 147 -25.30 0.89 -2.86
C ILE A 147 -26.53 0.95 -1.95
N PHE A 148 -26.35 1.31 -0.67
CA PHE A 148 -27.46 1.37 0.29
C PHE A 148 -28.47 2.45 -0.01
N GLU A 149 -28.03 3.65 -0.41
CA GLU A 149 -28.94 4.72 -0.77
C GLU A 149 -29.71 4.38 -2.06
N ARG A 150 -29.06 3.80 -3.08
CA ARG A 150 -29.77 3.32 -4.29
C ARG A 150 -30.77 2.21 -3.99
N MET A 151 -30.43 1.27 -3.12
CA MET A 151 -31.36 0.23 -2.68
C MET A 151 -32.53 0.81 -1.86
N LYS A 152 -32.28 1.81 -1.01
CA LYS A 152 -33.30 2.51 -0.21
C LYS A 152 -34.25 3.33 -1.08
N GLU A 153 -33.75 3.93 -2.15
CA GLU A 153 -34.56 4.60 -3.18
C GLU A 153 -35.55 3.62 -3.82
N GLU A 154 -35.08 2.44 -4.25
CA GLU A 154 -35.94 1.41 -4.85
C GLU A 154 -36.99 0.84 -3.87
N LEU A 155 -36.62 0.67 -2.60
CA LEU A 155 -37.55 0.25 -1.54
C LEU A 155 -38.64 1.31 -1.29
N ARG A 156 -38.29 2.61 -1.35
CA ARG A 156 -39.25 3.71 -1.22
C ARG A 156 -40.24 3.77 -2.39
N MET A 157 -39.84 3.27 -3.56
CA MET A 157 -40.74 3.10 -4.71
C MET A 157 -41.66 1.87 -4.59
N GLY A 158 -41.64 1.16 -3.45
CA GLY A 158 -42.54 0.03 -3.17
C GLY A 158 -42.10 -1.29 -3.82
N LYS A 159 -40.87 -1.37 -4.34
CA LYS A 159 -40.38 -2.61 -4.96
C LYS A 159 -40.05 -3.66 -3.90
N PRO A 160 -40.30 -4.96 -4.17
CA PRO A 160 -39.93 -6.04 -3.26
C PRO A 160 -38.42 -6.06 -3.03
N PHE A 161 -38.00 -6.53 -1.85
CA PHE A 161 -36.61 -6.45 -1.40
C PHE A 161 -35.60 -7.03 -2.39
N ASP A 162 -35.87 -8.21 -2.96
CA ASP A 162 -34.97 -8.86 -3.92
C ASP A 162 -34.78 -8.05 -5.21
N LEU A 163 -35.86 -7.40 -5.68
CA LEU A 163 -35.81 -6.52 -6.85
C LEU A 163 -35.09 -5.21 -6.52
N ALA A 164 -35.40 -4.60 -5.38
CA ALA A 164 -34.75 -3.37 -4.93
C ALA A 164 -33.23 -3.56 -4.70
N MET A 165 -32.82 -4.71 -4.17
CA MET A 165 -31.41 -5.08 -4.04
C MET A 165 -30.75 -5.22 -5.41
N THR A 166 -31.37 -5.96 -6.34
CA THR A 166 -30.77 -6.18 -7.67
C THR A 166 -30.64 -4.88 -8.47
N LEU A 167 -31.68 -4.04 -8.45
CA LEU A 167 -31.66 -2.74 -9.13
C LEU A 167 -30.72 -1.73 -8.45
N GLY A 168 -30.72 -1.69 -7.11
CA GLY A 168 -29.84 -0.83 -6.33
C GLY A 168 -28.37 -1.13 -6.60
N PHE A 169 -27.98 -2.40 -6.60
CA PHE A 169 -26.63 -2.82 -6.96
C PHE A 169 -26.28 -2.48 -8.41
N GLY A 170 -27.17 -2.74 -9.37
CA GLY A 170 -26.91 -2.44 -10.78
C GLY A 170 -26.65 -0.95 -11.02
N ARG A 171 -27.53 -0.08 -10.50
CA ARG A 171 -27.40 1.38 -10.66
C ARG A 171 -26.20 1.95 -9.91
N ALA A 172 -25.93 1.46 -8.70
CA ALA A 172 -24.77 1.91 -7.94
C ALA A 172 -23.45 1.45 -8.58
N TRP A 173 -23.42 0.25 -9.17
CA TRP A 173 -22.21 -0.33 -9.75
C TRP A 173 -21.64 0.51 -10.89
N ASP A 174 -22.48 1.06 -11.77
CA ASP A 174 -22.02 1.90 -12.87
C ASP A 174 -21.29 3.15 -12.35
N SER A 175 -21.90 3.86 -11.38
CA SER A 175 -21.28 5.03 -10.76
C SER A 175 -20.00 4.69 -9.98
N ILE A 176 -19.98 3.56 -9.26
CA ILE A 176 -18.79 3.11 -8.51
C ILE A 176 -17.65 2.78 -9.47
N LYS A 177 -17.95 2.05 -10.56
CA LYS A 177 -16.95 1.66 -11.55
C LYS A 177 -16.35 2.90 -12.20
N ASP A 178 -17.18 3.85 -12.64
CA ASP A 178 -16.70 5.05 -13.32
C ASP A 178 -15.81 5.91 -12.43
N ALA A 179 -16.19 6.11 -11.16
CA ALA A 179 -15.39 6.84 -10.18
C ALA A 179 -14.04 6.14 -9.91
N ASN A 180 -14.06 4.82 -9.67
CA ASN A 180 -12.84 4.07 -9.38
C ASN A 180 -11.92 3.94 -10.60
N VAL A 181 -12.46 3.83 -11.81
CA VAL A 181 -11.67 3.83 -13.05
C VAL A 181 -10.93 5.14 -13.22
N ALA A 182 -11.57 6.29 -12.96
CA ALA A 182 -10.89 7.58 -12.97
C ALA A 182 -9.74 7.63 -11.94
N THR A 183 -9.95 7.12 -10.73
CA THR A 183 -8.89 7.04 -9.73
C THR A 183 -7.76 6.09 -10.13
N LEU A 184 -8.08 4.96 -10.77
CA LEU A 184 -7.06 4.04 -11.31
C LEU A 184 -6.22 4.70 -12.42
N PHE A 185 -6.81 5.54 -13.27
CA PHE A 185 -6.04 6.35 -14.22
C PHE A 185 -5.10 7.32 -13.51
N THR A 186 -5.56 7.97 -12.44
CA THR A 186 -4.70 8.82 -11.60
C THR A 186 -3.55 8.02 -10.98
N CYS A 187 -3.85 6.84 -10.41
CA CYS A 187 -2.82 5.94 -9.89
C CYS A 187 -1.82 5.53 -10.98
N PHE A 188 -2.28 5.26 -12.19
CA PHE A 188 -1.42 4.88 -13.31
C PHE A 188 -0.44 6.01 -13.68
N ILE A 189 -0.93 7.25 -13.73
CA ILE A 189 -0.11 8.44 -13.98
C ILE A 189 0.91 8.66 -12.84
N LEU A 190 0.48 8.56 -11.59
CA LEU A 190 1.33 8.76 -10.40
C LEU A 190 2.38 7.66 -10.23
N PHE A 191 2.03 6.42 -10.55
CA PHE A 191 2.95 5.29 -10.49
C PHE A 191 4.01 5.36 -11.60
N ASN A 192 3.63 5.92 -12.76
CA ASN A 192 4.51 6.09 -13.93
C ASN A 192 5.26 4.79 -14.28
N PRO A 193 4.55 3.72 -14.70
CA PRO A 193 5.15 2.41 -14.94
C PRO A 193 6.08 2.36 -16.15
N PHE A 194 5.87 3.24 -17.14
CA PHE A 194 6.68 3.31 -18.36
C PHE A 194 7.84 4.32 -18.26
N GLU A 195 8.06 4.88 -17.08
CA GLU A 195 9.16 5.81 -16.77
C GLU A 195 9.24 7.03 -17.72
N PHE A 196 8.09 7.48 -18.20
CA PHE A 196 8.00 8.66 -19.05
C PHE A 196 8.65 9.87 -18.37
N GLU A 197 9.42 10.63 -19.16
CA GLU A 197 10.27 11.71 -18.67
C GLU A 197 9.48 12.92 -18.14
N PHE A 198 8.27 13.14 -18.66
CA PHE A 198 7.39 14.24 -18.22
C PHE A 198 6.58 13.92 -16.95
N LEU A 199 6.63 12.67 -16.43
CA LEU A 199 5.89 12.24 -15.26
C LEU A 199 6.78 12.12 -14.02
N ASN A 200 6.15 12.15 -12.85
CA ASN A 200 6.85 12.03 -11.58
C ASN A 200 7.55 10.66 -11.45
N ARG A 201 8.80 10.65 -10.96
CA ARG A 201 9.61 9.45 -10.69
C ARG A 201 9.86 9.22 -9.19
N SER A 202 9.25 10.02 -8.32
CA SER A 202 9.39 9.94 -6.86
C SER A 202 8.86 8.60 -6.32
N GLY A 203 9.74 7.85 -5.64
CA GLY A 203 9.38 6.59 -5.00
C GLY A 203 8.27 6.72 -3.95
N MET A 204 8.19 7.88 -3.27
CA MET A 204 7.13 8.18 -2.31
C MET A 204 5.74 8.22 -2.96
N VAL A 205 5.63 8.88 -4.13
CA VAL A 205 4.37 9.01 -4.88
C VAL A 205 3.97 7.67 -5.51
N ARG A 206 4.96 6.91 -6.00
CA ARG A 206 4.74 5.53 -6.48
C ARG A 206 4.15 4.63 -5.40
N GLY A 207 4.65 4.74 -4.16
CA GLY A 207 4.12 4.01 -3.00
C GLY A 207 2.66 4.34 -2.70
N PHE A 208 2.29 5.63 -2.71
CA PHE A 208 0.89 6.06 -2.56
C PHE A 208 -0.01 5.51 -3.68
N ALA A 209 0.44 5.60 -4.94
CA ALA A 209 -0.33 5.16 -6.09
C ALA A 209 -0.61 3.64 -6.06
N LEU A 210 0.40 2.85 -5.67
CA LEU A 210 0.31 1.40 -5.56
C LEU A 210 -0.67 0.97 -4.46
N THR A 211 -0.59 1.55 -3.27
CA THR A 211 -1.47 1.19 -2.15
C THR A 211 -2.92 1.59 -2.44
N LEU A 212 -3.14 2.76 -3.05
CA LEU A 212 -4.47 3.20 -3.46
C LEU A 212 -5.06 2.30 -4.55
N ALA A 213 -4.28 1.95 -5.58
CA ALA A 213 -4.74 1.07 -6.66
C ALA A 213 -5.11 -0.32 -6.15
N LEU A 214 -4.26 -0.93 -5.30
CA LEU A 214 -4.56 -2.20 -4.66
C LEU A 214 -5.84 -2.12 -3.82
N GLY A 215 -5.99 -1.05 -3.03
CA GLY A 215 -7.19 -0.82 -2.25
C GLY A 215 -8.45 -0.72 -3.10
N ILE A 216 -8.39 -0.06 -4.27
CA ILE A 216 -9.53 0.00 -5.21
C ILE A 216 -9.89 -1.40 -5.73
N PHE A 217 -8.92 -2.21 -6.13
CA PHE A 217 -9.21 -3.57 -6.61
C PHE A 217 -9.88 -4.43 -5.53
N VAL A 218 -9.36 -4.36 -4.30
CA VAL A 218 -9.92 -5.10 -3.16
C VAL A 218 -11.30 -4.55 -2.80
N SER A 219 -11.52 -3.23 -2.84
CA SER A 219 -12.79 -2.62 -2.46
C SER A 219 -13.89 -3.01 -3.44
N LEU A 220 -13.62 -2.95 -4.75
CA LEU A 220 -14.54 -3.40 -5.80
C LEU A 220 -14.89 -4.89 -5.63
N PHE A 221 -13.90 -5.74 -5.37
CA PHE A 221 -14.13 -7.16 -5.10
C PHE A 221 -15.02 -7.37 -3.88
N THR A 222 -14.70 -6.72 -2.75
CA THR A 222 -15.49 -6.85 -1.52
C THR A 222 -16.90 -6.30 -1.65
N GLY A 223 -17.12 -5.20 -2.38
CA GLY A 223 -18.44 -4.64 -2.63
C GLY A 223 -19.33 -5.60 -3.44
N ILE A 224 -18.78 -6.20 -4.49
CA ILE A 224 -19.55 -7.13 -5.34
C ILE A 224 -19.80 -8.46 -4.63
N VAL A 225 -18.79 -9.01 -3.96
CA VAL A 225 -18.84 -10.38 -3.44
C VAL A 225 -19.31 -10.38 -1.99
N VAL A 226 -18.63 -9.66 -1.11
CA VAL A 226 -18.85 -9.73 0.35
C VAL A 226 -20.11 -8.98 0.73
N THR A 227 -20.22 -7.69 0.38
CA THR A 227 -21.38 -6.86 0.72
C THR A 227 -22.67 -7.44 0.14
N ARG A 228 -22.65 -7.86 -1.13
CA ARG A 228 -23.82 -8.49 -1.77
C ARG A 228 -24.23 -9.80 -1.10
N THR A 229 -23.26 -10.62 -0.69
CA THR A 229 -23.53 -11.88 0.02
C THR A 229 -24.11 -11.63 1.40
N PHE A 230 -23.57 -10.69 2.16
CA PHE A 230 -24.09 -10.35 3.49
C PHE A 230 -25.51 -9.80 3.43
N LEU A 231 -25.83 -8.93 2.48
CA LEU A 231 -27.19 -8.42 2.32
C LEU A 231 -28.17 -9.54 1.94
N ARG A 232 -27.78 -10.43 1.02
CA ARG A 232 -28.64 -11.54 0.60
C ARG A 232 -28.88 -12.55 1.73
N LEU A 233 -27.90 -12.80 2.60
CA LEU A 233 -28.04 -13.76 3.71
C LEU A 233 -28.76 -13.14 4.91
N PHE A 234 -28.22 -12.04 5.45
CA PHE A 234 -28.68 -11.50 6.75
C PHE A 234 -29.88 -10.56 6.63
N LEU A 235 -30.03 -9.87 5.50
CA LEU A 235 -31.09 -8.88 5.34
C LEU A 235 -32.37 -9.50 4.76
N LYS A 236 -32.25 -10.54 3.92
CA LYS A 236 -33.40 -11.32 3.45
C LYS A 236 -34.15 -11.97 4.62
N GLU A 237 -33.46 -12.68 5.50
CA GLU A 237 -34.09 -13.33 6.67
C GLU A 237 -34.76 -12.33 7.61
N SER A 238 -34.15 -11.15 7.80
CA SER A 238 -34.71 -10.11 8.67
C SER A 238 -36.00 -9.51 8.12
N MET A 239 -36.06 -9.31 6.79
CA MET A 239 -37.24 -8.77 6.12
C MET A 239 -38.35 -9.82 5.99
N GLU A 240 -38.00 -11.08 5.70
CA GLU A 240 -38.95 -12.20 5.64
C GLU A 240 -39.63 -12.43 7.00
N LYS A 241 -38.89 -12.38 8.12
CA LYS A 241 -39.48 -12.40 9.47
C LYS A 241 -40.43 -11.22 9.72
N LYS A 242 -40.14 -10.04 9.17
CA LYS A 242 -40.93 -8.81 9.38
C LYS A 242 -42.23 -8.83 8.58
N ASP A 243 -42.20 -9.38 7.37
CA ASP A 243 -43.40 -9.54 6.52
C ASP A 243 -44.32 -10.65 7.06
N ILE A 244 -43.76 -11.75 7.56
CA ILE A 244 -44.55 -12.79 8.26
C ILE A 244 -45.25 -12.20 9.49
N GLN A 245 -44.55 -11.39 10.29
CA GLN A 245 -45.11 -10.77 11.50
C GLN A 245 -46.18 -9.70 11.21
N LYS A 246 -46.15 -9.06 10.04
CA LYS A 246 -47.22 -8.16 9.56
C LYS A 246 -48.42 -8.94 9.01
N GLY A 247 -48.19 -10.06 8.32
CA GLY A 247 -49.26 -10.93 7.80
C GLY A 247 -50.06 -11.65 8.89
N THR A 248 -49.47 -11.97 10.04
CA THR A 248 -50.20 -12.56 11.20
C THR A 248 -51.01 -11.53 12.00
N ARG A 249 -50.87 -10.22 11.70
CA ARG A 249 -51.59 -9.13 12.39
C ARG A 249 -52.69 -8.49 11.54
N ALA A 250 -52.99 -9.04 10.37
CA ALA A 250 -54.07 -8.61 9.47
C ALA A 250 -55.28 -9.55 9.60
#